data_AF-S9VSL6-F1
#
_entry.id   AF-S9VSL6-F1
#
_cell.length_a   1.000
_cell.length_b   1.000
_cell.length_c   1.000
_cell.angle_alpha   90.00
_cell.angle_beta   90.00
_cell.angle_gamma   90.00
#
_symmetry.space_group_name_H-M   'P 1'
#
loop_
_entity.id
_entity.type
_entity.pdbx_description
1 polymer ?
#
loop_
_entity_poly.entity_id
_entity_poly.type
_entity_poly.pdbx_seq_one_letter_code
_entity_poly.pdbx_strand_id
1 'polypeptide(L)'
;MKAFVTVGSTRFDELVSGVLHVNVQYQLLQHGITQLIVQFGNGREAFGTPSPIEGISISGFDYAPEIGTYIESSSIVISHAGAGSILQSLRAQKPLIVVPNESLMDNHQLELSNKLASLQYLITCSYKDLAQGVEALFNTKLKPFPNPEYSAFQKVLSDVLTK
;
A
#
# COMPACT_ATOMS: atom_id res chain seq x y z
N MET A 1 -6.81 -7.23 13.40
CA MET A 1 -6.02 -6.09 12.87
C MET A 1 -6.58 -5.68 11.50
N LYS A 2 -6.18 -4.52 10.94
CA LYS A 2 -6.73 -4.00 9.68
C LYS A 2 -5.66 -3.82 8.60
N ALA A 3 -5.95 -4.19 7.37
CA ALA A 3 -5.20 -3.77 6.18
C ALA A 3 -6.00 -2.72 5.42
N PHE A 4 -5.33 -1.64 5.02
CA PHE A 4 -5.92 -0.61 4.17
C PHE A 4 -5.25 -0.62 2.79
N VAL A 5 -6.05 -0.66 1.73
CA VAL A 5 -5.59 -0.64 0.34
C VAL A 5 -6.06 0.65 -0.31
N THR A 6 -5.19 1.32 -1.07
CA THR A 6 -5.54 2.56 -1.79
C THR A 6 -4.91 2.66 -3.18
N VAL A 7 -5.77 2.91 -4.18
CA VAL A 7 -5.36 3.29 -5.56
C VAL A 7 -5.25 4.80 -5.75
N GLY A 8 -5.41 5.57 -4.66
CA GLY A 8 -5.40 7.04 -4.69
C GLY A 8 -6.47 7.60 -5.63
N SER A 9 -6.09 8.58 -6.44
CA SER A 9 -6.95 9.21 -7.44
C SER A 9 -6.93 8.51 -8.80
N THR A 10 -6.12 7.46 -8.98
CA THR A 10 -5.97 6.76 -10.26
C THR A 10 -6.78 5.45 -10.27
N ARG A 11 -7.05 4.93 -11.47
CA ARG A 11 -7.67 3.60 -11.63
C ARG A 11 -6.54 2.57 -11.68
N PHE A 12 -6.64 1.54 -10.83
CA PHE A 12 -5.74 0.40 -10.87
C PHE A 12 -6.48 -0.89 -10.53
N ASP A 13 -7.20 -1.41 -11.51
CA ASP A 13 -8.11 -2.55 -11.34
C ASP A 13 -7.37 -3.83 -10.97
N GLU A 14 -6.13 -3.99 -11.46
CA GLU A 14 -5.28 -5.13 -11.16
C GLU A 14 -4.91 -5.18 -9.68
N LEU A 15 -4.62 -4.02 -9.06
CA LEU A 15 -4.41 -3.96 -7.61
C LEU A 15 -5.71 -4.25 -6.86
N VAL A 16 -6.82 -3.63 -7.25
CA VAL A 16 -8.13 -3.80 -6.59
C VAL A 16 -8.57 -5.26 -6.63
N SER A 17 -8.55 -5.91 -7.78
CA SER A 17 -8.92 -7.31 -7.93
C SER A 17 -7.88 -8.25 -7.30
N GLY A 18 -6.59 -7.91 -7.41
CA GLY A 18 -5.49 -8.69 -6.84
C GLY A 18 -5.57 -8.82 -5.31
N VAL A 19 -5.87 -7.74 -4.59
CA VAL A 19 -6.00 -7.79 -3.12
C VAL A 19 -7.20 -8.58 -2.63
N LEU A 20 -8.21 -8.78 -3.49
CA LEU A 20 -9.38 -9.61 -3.19
C LEU A 20 -9.12 -11.09 -3.41
N HIS A 21 -8.02 -11.46 -4.06
CA HIS A 21 -7.71 -12.86 -4.34
C HIS A 21 -7.52 -13.68 -3.05
N VAL A 22 -8.02 -14.92 -3.06
CA VAL A 22 -8.05 -15.81 -1.89
C VAL A 22 -6.68 -15.98 -1.23
N ASN A 23 -5.61 -16.05 -2.04
CA ASN A 23 -4.24 -16.18 -1.54
C ASN A 23 -3.80 -14.98 -0.70
N VAL A 24 -4.20 -13.76 -1.08
CA VAL A 24 -3.89 -12.54 -0.31
C VAL A 24 -4.67 -12.55 1.00
N GLN A 25 -5.95 -12.94 0.95
CA GLN A 25 -6.78 -13.06 2.15
C GLN A 25 -6.19 -14.05 3.17
N TYR A 26 -5.72 -15.22 2.70
CA TYR A 26 -5.05 -16.20 3.56
C TYR A 26 -3.79 -15.63 4.22
N GLN A 27 -2.93 -14.96 3.46
CA GLN A 27 -1.71 -14.36 3.99
C GLN A 27 -2.02 -13.28 5.04
N LEU A 28 -2.98 -12.41 4.77
CA LEU A 28 -3.45 -11.41 5.73
C LEU A 28 -3.94 -12.06 7.04
N LEU A 29 -4.78 -13.10 6.92
CA LEU A 29 -5.36 -13.78 8.08
C LEU A 29 -4.30 -14.52 8.91
N GLN A 30 -3.32 -15.16 8.28
CA GLN A 30 -2.19 -15.81 8.96
C GLN A 30 -1.40 -14.84 9.84
N HIS A 31 -1.39 -13.56 9.48
CA HIS A 31 -0.75 -12.49 10.26
C HIS A 31 -1.74 -11.70 11.14
N GLY A 32 -2.93 -12.23 11.40
CA GLY A 32 -3.93 -11.64 12.32
C GLY A 32 -4.69 -10.43 11.77
N ILE A 33 -4.55 -10.13 10.47
CA ILE A 33 -5.39 -9.16 9.78
C ILE A 33 -6.74 -9.81 9.48
N THR A 34 -7.78 -9.27 10.11
CA THR A 34 -9.16 -9.80 10.00
C THR A 34 -10.08 -8.84 9.26
N GLN A 35 -9.59 -7.66 8.88
CA GLN A 35 -10.36 -6.67 8.13
C GLN A 35 -9.53 -6.11 6.98
N LEU A 36 -10.05 -6.20 5.76
CA LEU A 36 -9.49 -5.62 4.55
C LEU A 36 -10.39 -4.48 4.08
N ILE A 37 -9.86 -3.27 4.05
CA ILE A 37 -10.56 -2.07 3.59
C ILE A 37 -9.92 -1.62 2.27
N VAL A 38 -10.69 -1.57 1.19
CA VAL A 38 -10.18 -1.24 -0.15
C VAL A 38 -10.79 0.08 -0.62
N GLN A 39 -9.96 1.11 -0.73
CA GLN A 39 -10.28 2.31 -1.49
C GLN A 39 -9.98 2.06 -2.96
N PHE A 40 -11.02 1.90 -3.78
CA PHE A 40 -10.93 1.46 -5.18
C PHE A 40 -11.04 2.60 -6.20
N GLY A 41 -11.24 3.85 -5.77
CA GLY A 41 -11.38 4.99 -6.67
C GLY A 41 -12.54 4.79 -7.64
N ASN A 42 -12.29 4.94 -8.94
CA ASN A 42 -13.26 4.64 -9.99
C ASN A 42 -13.34 3.15 -10.37
N GLY A 43 -12.58 2.27 -9.72
CA GLY A 43 -12.51 0.82 -9.99
C GLY A 43 -13.64 -0.01 -9.37
N ARG A 44 -14.88 0.51 -9.33
CA ARG A 44 -16.02 -0.16 -8.67
C ARG A 44 -16.31 -1.55 -9.24
N GLU A 45 -16.13 -1.72 -10.55
CA GLU A 45 -16.31 -3.00 -11.25
C GLU A 45 -15.28 -4.04 -10.81
N ALA A 46 -14.00 -3.63 -10.70
CA ALA A 46 -12.92 -4.48 -10.21
C ALA A 46 -13.10 -4.88 -8.74
N PHE A 47 -13.68 -4.00 -7.92
CA PHE A 47 -14.04 -4.33 -6.54
C PHE A 47 -15.21 -5.32 -6.45
N GLY A 48 -16.18 -5.20 -7.36
CA GLY A 48 -17.27 -6.15 -7.52
C GLY A 48 -18.07 -6.42 -6.23
N THR A 49 -18.38 -7.69 -5.98
CA THR A 49 -18.88 -8.16 -4.69
C THR A 49 -17.81 -9.07 -4.09
N PRO A 50 -17.08 -8.61 -3.06
CA PRO A 50 -16.01 -9.42 -2.47
C PRO A 50 -16.53 -10.77 -1.98
N SER A 51 -15.74 -11.81 -2.17
CA SER A 51 -15.96 -13.14 -1.60
C SER A 51 -14.94 -13.37 -0.49
N PRO A 52 -15.25 -12.99 0.77
CA PRO A 52 -14.35 -13.19 1.89
C PRO A 52 -14.24 -14.67 2.26
N ILE A 53 -13.05 -15.13 2.60
CA ILE A 53 -12.86 -16.40 3.31
C ILE A 53 -13.34 -16.28 4.77
N GLU A 54 -13.53 -17.42 5.43
CA GLU A 54 -13.88 -17.43 6.85
C GLU A 54 -12.80 -16.73 7.69
N GLY A 55 -13.21 -15.83 8.59
CA GLY A 55 -12.31 -15.11 9.50
C GLY A 55 -11.83 -13.73 9.01
N ILE A 56 -12.12 -13.34 7.76
CA ILE A 56 -11.80 -12.00 7.25
C ILE A 56 -13.08 -11.27 6.77
N SER A 57 -13.19 -9.97 7.07
CA SER A 57 -14.22 -9.11 6.52
C SER A 57 -13.63 -8.17 5.47
N ILE A 58 -14.31 -8.01 4.33
CA ILE A 58 -13.87 -7.11 3.26
C ILE A 58 -14.92 -6.01 3.08
N SER A 59 -14.45 -4.76 3.05
CA SER A 59 -15.26 -3.58 2.73
C SER A 59 -14.49 -2.68 1.75
N GLY A 60 -15.21 -1.83 1.01
CA GLY A 60 -14.55 -0.89 0.14
C GLY A 60 -15.40 0.34 -0.16
N PHE A 61 -14.73 1.37 -0.63
CA PHE A 61 -15.32 2.64 -1.03
C PHE A 61 -14.54 3.25 -2.20
N ASP A 62 -15.17 4.18 -2.89
CA ASP A 62 -14.60 4.89 -4.04
C ASP A 62 -13.56 5.91 -3.60
N TYR A 63 -13.99 7.01 -2.99
CA TYR A 63 -13.14 8.11 -2.57
C TYR A 63 -13.43 8.47 -1.12
N ALA A 64 -12.38 8.87 -0.41
CA ALA A 64 -12.52 9.52 0.88
C ALA A 64 -11.86 10.89 0.82
N PRO A 65 -12.47 11.94 1.40
CA PRO A 65 -11.86 13.25 1.48
C PRO A 65 -10.51 13.21 2.22
N GLU A 66 -10.39 12.31 3.21
CA GLU A 66 -9.15 12.08 3.93
C GLU A 66 -8.91 10.58 4.13
N ILE A 67 -7.85 10.05 3.49
CA ILE A 67 -7.41 8.66 3.70
C ILE A 67 -6.53 8.50 4.95
N GLY A 68 -6.15 9.60 5.61
CA GLY A 68 -5.26 9.60 6.78
C GLY A 68 -5.79 8.76 7.93
N THR A 69 -7.07 8.91 8.27
CA THR A 69 -7.73 8.13 9.33
C THR A 69 -7.72 6.63 9.03
N TYR A 70 -7.83 6.24 7.75
CA TYR A 70 -7.73 4.83 7.36
C TYR A 70 -6.31 4.30 7.49
N ILE A 71 -5.31 5.10 7.08
CA ILE A 71 -3.89 4.79 7.27
C ILE A 71 -3.58 4.64 8.76
N GLU A 72 -3.94 5.61 9.59
CA GLU A 72 -3.64 5.64 11.03
C GLU A 72 -4.30 4.49 11.80
N SER A 73 -5.55 4.14 11.44
CA SER A 73 -6.27 3.03 12.06
C SER A 73 -5.89 1.66 11.49
N SER A 74 -5.10 1.61 10.42
CA SER A 74 -4.60 0.36 9.83
C SER A 74 -3.32 -0.14 10.51
N SER A 75 -3.15 -1.45 10.45
CA SER A 75 -1.93 -2.13 10.88
C SER A 75 -0.91 -2.23 9.75
N ILE A 76 -1.39 -2.33 8.50
CA ILE A 76 -0.58 -2.28 7.28
C ILE A 76 -1.30 -1.48 6.19
N VAL A 77 -0.53 -0.89 5.28
CA VAL A 77 -1.05 -0.19 4.09
C VAL A 77 -0.50 -0.85 2.82
N ILE A 78 -1.36 -1.00 1.81
CA ILE A 78 -0.99 -1.41 0.44
C ILE A 78 -1.38 -0.28 -0.50
N SER A 79 -0.44 0.26 -1.28
CA SER A 79 -0.68 1.45 -2.10
C SER A 79 -0.09 1.31 -3.50
N HIS A 80 -0.79 1.85 -4.50
CA HIS A 80 -0.37 1.86 -5.92
C HIS A 80 0.86 2.73 -6.25
N ALA A 81 1.61 3.19 -5.25
CA ALA A 81 2.78 4.07 -5.37
C ALA A 81 2.54 5.58 -5.58
N GLY A 82 1.32 6.08 -5.42
CA GLY A 82 1.09 7.52 -5.40
C GLY A 82 1.94 8.21 -4.31
N ALA A 83 2.76 9.19 -4.69
CA ALA A 83 3.74 9.82 -3.78
C ALA A 83 3.11 10.35 -2.48
N GLY A 84 1.90 10.93 -2.55
CA GLY A 84 1.16 11.40 -1.38
C GLY A 84 0.81 10.25 -0.42
N SER A 85 0.31 9.13 -0.94
CA SER A 85 -0.07 7.97 -0.13
C SER A 85 1.15 7.26 0.47
N ILE A 86 2.26 7.18 -0.27
CA ILE A 86 3.55 6.67 0.26
C ILE A 86 3.98 7.52 1.46
N LEU A 87 4.11 8.84 1.25
CA LEU A 87 4.62 9.74 2.29
C LEU A 87 3.70 9.81 3.50
N GLN A 88 2.38 9.80 3.30
CA GLN A 88 1.43 9.78 4.40
C GLN A 88 1.52 8.50 5.24
N SER A 89 1.67 7.34 4.60
CA SER A 89 1.81 6.05 5.28
C SER A 89 3.13 5.98 6.06
N LEU A 90 4.23 6.42 5.45
CA LEU A 90 5.54 6.46 6.10
C LEU A 90 5.58 7.44 7.28
N ARG A 91 4.98 8.63 7.13
CA ARG A 91 4.85 9.60 8.23
C ARG A 91 4.02 9.05 9.39
N ALA A 92 2.97 8.29 9.09
CA ALA A 92 2.17 7.59 10.09
C ALA A 92 2.87 6.34 10.68
N GLN A 93 4.13 6.09 10.31
CA GLN A 93 4.95 4.94 10.75
C GLN A 93 4.24 3.60 10.49
N LYS A 94 3.52 3.51 9.37
CA LYS A 94 2.81 2.29 8.99
C LYS A 94 3.67 1.40 8.11
N PRO A 95 3.73 0.09 8.38
CA PRO A 95 4.24 -0.87 7.42
C PRO A 95 3.52 -0.71 6.07
N LEU A 96 4.30 -0.57 5.01
CA LEU A 96 3.81 -0.20 3.69
C LEU A 96 4.30 -1.19 2.63
N ILE A 97 3.35 -1.70 1.84
CA ILE A 97 3.61 -2.37 0.57
C ILE A 97 3.24 -1.41 -0.55
N VAL A 98 4.18 -1.18 -1.46
CA VAL A 98 3.96 -0.40 -2.66
C VAL A 98 3.83 -1.35 -3.85
N VAL A 99 2.79 -1.13 -4.65
CA VAL A 99 2.46 -1.91 -5.83
C VAL A 99 2.47 -0.98 -7.03
N PRO A 100 3.60 -0.85 -7.74
CA PRO A 100 3.69 0.03 -8.89
C PRO A 100 2.66 -0.32 -9.98
N ASN A 101 2.00 0.67 -10.54
CA ASN A 101 1.24 0.48 -11.78
C ASN A 101 2.15 0.70 -13.00
N GLU A 102 2.82 -0.35 -13.46
CA GLU A 102 3.78 -0.27 -14.58
C GLU A 102 3.20 0.34 -15.88
N SER A 103 1.88 0.37 -16.05
CA SER A 103 1.22 0.90 -17.25
C SER A 103 0.93 2.41 -17.19
N LEU A 104 0.88 3.01 -15.99
CA LEU A 104 0.48 4.41 -15.79
C LEU A 104 1.47 5.22 -14.95
N MET A 105 2.43 4.55 -14.33
CA MET A 105 3.29 5.17 -13.34
C MET A 105 4.44 5.93 -13.99
N ASP A 106 4.63 7.18 -13.57
CA ASP A 106 5.81 7.95 -13.95
C ASP A 106 7.06 7.25 -13.41
N ASN A 107 8.13 7.24 -14.21
CA ASN A 107 9.43 6.66 -13.82
C ASN A 107 9.89 7.16 -12.44
N HIS A 108 9.58 8.42 -12.10
CA HIS A 108 9.90 9.03 -10.80
C HIS A 108 9.25 8.34 -9.60
N GLN A 109 7.99 7.90 -9.71
CA GLN A 109 7.31 7.21 -8.60
C GLN A 109 7.91 5.82 -8.40
N LEU A 110 8.38 5.18 -9.49
CA LEU A 110 9.04 3.88 -9.44
C LEU A 110 10.42 3.99 -8.81
N GLU A 111 11.19 5.01 -9.22
CA GLU A 111 12.46 5.34 -8.60
C GLU A 111 12.31 5.63 -7.10
N LEU A 112 11.28 6.38 -6.69
CA LEU A 112 10.96 6.62 -5.28
C LEU A 112 10.75 5.32 -4.51
N SER A 113 9.86 4.48 -5.03
CA SER A 113 9.47 3.22 -4.39
C SER A 113 10.67 2.28 -4.27
N ASN A 114 11.46 2.15 -5.33
CA ASN A 114 12.67 1.33 -5.35
C ASN A 114 13.75 1.87 -4.41
N LYS A 115 13.94 3.19 -4.36
CA LYS A 115 14.90 3.82 -3.44
C LYS A 115 14.50 3.55 -1.99
N LEU A 116 13.24 3.77 -1.64
CA LEU A 116 12.74 3.54 -0.28
C LEU A 116 12.79 2.06 0.11
N ALA A 117 12.48 1.15 -0.81
CA ALA A 117 12.63 -0.28 -0.61
C ALA A 117 14.10 -0.68 -0.36
N SER A 118 15.05 -0.13 -1.15
CA SER A 118 16.49 -0.39 -0.97
C SER A 118 17.02 0.07 0.39
N LEU A 119 16.39 1.10 0.97
CA LEU A 119 16.70 1.61 2.31
C LEU A 119 15.95 0.87 3.43
N GLN A 120 15.09 -0.10 3.07
CA GLN A 120 14.28 -0.92 3.96
C GLN A 120 13.18 -0.14 4.71
N TYR A 121 12.62 0.90 4.10
CA TYR A 121 11.49 1.64 4.67
C TYR A 121 10.13 1.07 4.27
N LEU A 122 10.07 0.34 3.15
CA LEU A 122 8.85 -0.27 2.61
C LEU A 122 9.18 -1.55 1.82
N ILE A 123 8.17 -2.33 1.49
CA ILE A 123 8.25 -3.43 0.53
C ILE A 123 7.66 -2.98 -0.80
N THR A 124 8.26 -3.40 -1.91
CA THR A 124 7.70 -3.21 -3.26
C THR A 124 7.46 -4.56 -3.90
N CYS A 125 6.31 -4.75 -4.56
CA CYS A 125 5.99 -5.97 -5.28
C CYS A 125 5.06 -5.69 -6.48
N SER A 126 4.96 -6.64 -7.41
CA SER A 126 3.94 -6.60 -8.47
C SER A 126 2.56 -6.94 -7.90
N TYR A 127 1.49 -6.52 -8.59
CA TYR A 127 0.12 -6.94 -8.24
C TYR A 127 -0.07 -8.46 -8.31
N LYS A 128 0.76 -9.16 -9.09
CA LYS A 128 0.76 -10.63 -9.22
C LYS A 128 1.33 -11.33 -7.99
N ASP A 129 2.22 -10.65 -7.27
CA ASP A 129 2.97 -11.21 -6.14
C ASP A 129 2.51 -10.64 -4.80
N LEU A 130 1.27 -10.14 -4.72
CA LEU A 130 0.71 -9.50 -3.52
C LEU A 130 0.77 -10.40 -2.28
N ALA A 131 0.50 -11.69 -2.44
CA ALA A 131 0.53 -12.65 -1.33
C ALA A 131 1.96 -12.75 -0.74
N GLN A 132 2.97 -12.85 -1.62
CA GLN A 132 4.38 -12.86 -1.27
C GLN A 132 4.83 -11.52 -0.69
N GLY A 133 4.29 -10.40 -1.21
CA GLY A 133 4.53 -9.06 -0.67
C GLY A 133 4.03 -8.92 0.77
N VAL A 134 2.84 -9.46 1.07
CA VAL A 134 2.28 -9.51 2.43
C VAL A 134 3.17 -10.35 3.34
N GLU A 135 3.54 -11.56 2.93
CA GLU A 135 4.45 -12.42 3.69
C GLU A 135 5.81 -11.73 3.95
N ALA A 136 6.40 -11.13 2.92
CA ALA A 136 7.67 -10.41 3.02
C ALA A 136 7.60 -9.22 3.98
N LEU A 137 6.47 -8.50 4.00
CA LEU A 137 6.26 -7.39 4.94
C LEU A 137 6.35 -7.85 6.39
N PHE A 138 5.71 -8.96 6.74
CA PHE A 138 5.71 -9.47 8.11
C PHE A 138 7.02 -10.16 8.51
N ASN A 139 7.76 -10.70 7.53
CA ASN A 139 9.06 -11.32 7.75
C ASN A 139 10.24 -10.34 7.73
N THR A 140 10.04 -9.11 7.25
CA THR A 140 11.08 -8.08 7.15
C THR A 140 10.98 -7.08 8.28
N LYS A 141 12.09 -6.83 8.98
CA LYS A 141 12.19 -5.73 9.95
C LYS A 141 12.41 -4.41 9.20
N LEU A 142 11.32 -3.73 8.86
CA LEU A 142 11.38 -2.40 8.25
C LEU A 142 11.94 -1.36 9.22
N LYS A 143 12.70 -0.39 8.69
CA LYS A 143 13.19 0.75 9.44
C LYS A 143 12.06 1.78 9.58
N PRO A 144 11.92 2.42 10.76
CA PRO A 144 11.01 3.55 10.90
C PRO A 144 11.48 4.68 9.97
N PHE A 145 10.52 5.33 9.32
CA PHE A 145 10.84 6.41 8.40
C PHE A 145 11.25 7.66 9.20
N PRO A 146 12.34 8.37 8.83
CA PRO A 146 12.84 9.49 9.63
C PRO A 146 11.84 10.64 9.72
N ASN A 147 11.83 11.34 10.86
CA ASN A 147 10.95 12.49 11.07
C ASN A 147 11.25 13.61 10.07
N PRO A 148 10.24 14.41 9.66
CA PRO A 148 10.40 15.47 8.66
C PRO A 148 11.43 16.55 9.03
N GLU A 149 11.66 16.74 10.33
CA GLU A 149 12.66 17.68 10.87
C GLU A 149 14.11 17.23 10.63
N TYR A 150 14.33 15.95 10.28
CA TYR A 150 15.65 15.47 9.91
C TYR A 150 16.00 15.90 8.47
N SER A 151 17.18 16.48 8.30
CA SER A 151 17.78 16.75 6.98
C SER A 151 17.82 15.51 6.07
N ALA A 152 17.84 14.30 6.65
CA ALA A 152 17.72 13.04 5.92
C ALA A 152 16.38 12.89 5.16
N PHE A 153 15.26 13.39 5.71
CA PHE A 153 13.95 13.40 5.04
C PHE A 153 13.98 14.29 3.80
N GLN A 154 14.49 15.51 3.94
CA GLN A 154 14.64 16.44 2.81
C GLN A 154 15.60 15.89 1.76
N LYS A 155 16.68 15.22 2.18
CA LYS A 155 17.65 14.62 1.27
C LYS A 155 17.05 13.46 0.45
N VAL A 156 16.29 12.57 1.09
CA VAL A 156 15.61 11.46 0.38
C VAL A 156 14.56 11.99 -0.59
N LEU A 157 13.82 13.04 -0.21
CA LEU A 157 12.85 13.67 -1.10
C LEU A 157 13.49 14.47 -2.23
N SER A 158 14.54 15.25 -1.95
CA SER A 158 15.24 16.02 -2.97
C SER A 158 15.90 15.09 -3.99
N ASP A 159 16.57 14.03 -3.53
CA ASP A 159 17.23 13.06 -4.42
C ASP A 159 16.23 12.38 -5.40
N VAL A 160 14.95 12.32 -5.03
CA VAL A 160 13.89 11.70 -5.85
C VAL A 160 13.10 12.72 -6.67
N LEU A 161 12.89 13.95 -6.15
CA LEU A 161 12.06 14.97 -6.80
C LEU A 161 12.84 15.95 -7.70
N THR A 162 14.17 15.90 -7.75
CA THR A 162 15.00 16.87 -8.53
C THR A 162 15.56 16.34 -9.86
N LYS A 163 14.92 15.37 -10.49
CA LYS A 163 15.22 15.01 -11.88
C LYS A 163 13.98 15.10 -12.76
#